data_AF-A0A945B7C0-F1
#
_entry.id   AF-A0A945B7C0-F1
#
_cell.length_a   1.000
_cell.length_b   1.000
_cell.length_c   1.000
_cell.angle_alpha   90.00
_cell.angle_beta   90.00
_cell.angle_gamma   90.00
#
_symmetry.space_group_name_H-M   'P 1'
#
loop_
_entity.id
_entity.type
_entity.pdbx_description
1 polymer ?
#
loop_
_entity_poly.entity_id
_entity_poly.type
_entity_poly.pdbx_seq_one_letter_code
_entity_poly.pdbx_strand_id
1 'polypeptide(L)'
;MIRSRIIIPVLCMILVIVASNILVQYPFKPLGLHDLLTWGAFTYPVAFFITDITNRRYGPQKARWIVFAGFIVAVFLSIWFATPRIA
;
A
#
# COMPACT_ATOMS: atom_id res chain seq x y z
N MET A 1 8.61 -1.05 -25.49
CA MET A 1 8.28 0.21 -24.78
C MET A 1 7.18 0.12 -23.70
N ILE A 2 6.48 -1.01 -23.52
CA ILE A 2 5.35 -1.12 -22.55
C ILE A 2 5.83 -1.34 -21.09
N ARG A 3 7.01 -1.94 -20.89
CA ARG A 3 7.51 -2.37 -19.57
C ARG A 3 7.79 -1.20 -18.60
N SER A 4 8.36 -0.10 -19.09
CA SER A 4 8.72 1.06 -18.26
C SER A 4 7.50 1.84 -17.73
N ARG A 5 6.34 1.73 -18.39
CA ARG A 5 5.14 2.49 -18.03
C ARG A 5 4.41 1.96 -16.79
N ILE A 6 4.69 0.71 -16.41
CA ILE A 6 4.03 0.00 -15.30
C ILE A 6 4.83 0.12 -13.99
N ILE A 7 6.13 0.40 -14.09
CA ILE A 7 7.05 0.47 -12.93
C ILE A 7 6.62 1.58 -11.97
N ILE A 8 6.23 2.74 -12.49
CA ILE A 8 5.80 3.89 -11.68
C ILE A 8 4.59 3.51 -10.79
N PRO A 9 3.45 3.02 -11.32
CA PRO A 9 2.33 2.63 -10.47
C PRO A 9 2.65 1.48 -9.52
N VAL A 10 3.56 0.55 -9.87
CA VAL A 10 4.06 -0.48 -8.93
C VAL A 10 4.81 0.15 -7.76
N LEU A 11 5.76 1.05 -8.01
CA LEU A 11 6.52 1.73 -6.96
C LEU A 11 5.61 2.59 -6.08
N CYS A 12 4.66 3.33 -6.68
CA CYS A 12 3.67 4.08 -5.93
C CYS A 12 2.81 3.16 -5.04
N MET A 13 2.37 2.01 -5.56
CA MET A 13 1.59 1.05 -4.78
C MET A 13 2.40 0.50 -3.61
N ILE A 14 3.66 0.10 -3.83
CA ILE A 14 4.56 -0.39 -2.77
C ILE A 14 4.73 0.68 -1.68
N LEU A 15 5.01 1.93 -2.07
CA LEU A 15 5.21 3.03 -1.12
C LEU A 15 3.96 3.26 -0.26
N VAL A 16 2.77 3.25 -0.87
CA VAL A 16 1.51 3.42 -0.14
C VAL A 16 1.27 2.28 0.84
N ILE A 17 1.51 1.02 0.45
CA ILE A 17 1.31 -0.12 1.34
C ILE A 17 2.30 -0.09 2.51
N VAL A 18 3.58 0.20 2.24
CA VAL A 18 4.60 0.32 3.29
C VAL A 18 4.26 1.46 4.25
N ALA A 19 3.88 2.63 3.73
CA ALA A 19 3.43 3.74 4.56
C ALA A 19 2.19 3.36 5.39
N SER A 20 1.23 2.64 4.79
CA SER A 20 0.04 2.14 5.49
C SER A 20 0.40 1.23 6.67
N ASN A 21 1.29 0.26 6.46
CA ASN A 21 1.74 -0.66 7.51
C ASN A 21 2.40 0.05 8.70
N ILE A 22 3.09 1.17 8.45
CA ILE A 22 3.64 2.00 9.51
C ILE A 22 2.53 2.83 10.18
N LEU A 23 1.69 3.50 9.38
CA LEU A 23 0.64 4.40 9.85
C LEU A 23 -0.48 3.69 10.64
N VAL A 24 -0.71 2.41 10.39
CA VAL A 24 -1.64 1.58 11.19
C VAL A 24 -1.21 1.49 12.66
N GLN A 25 0.09 1.61 12.96
CA GLN A 25 0.59 1.58 14.34
C GLN A 25 0.26 2.87 15.10
N TYR A 26 -0.12 3.94 14.40
CA TYR A 26 -0.43 5.23 14.99
C TYR A 26 -1.96 5.43 15.05
N PRO A 27 -2.58 5.30 16.22
CA PRO A 27 -4.01 5.57 16.37
C PRO A 27 -4.31 7.06 16.14
N PHE A 28 -5.45 7.34 15.54
CA PHE A 28 -5.93 8.68 15.27
C PHE A 28 -6.50 9.29 16.55
N LYS A 29 -5.63 9.94 17.32
CA LYS A 29 -5.97 10.64 18.57
C LYS A 29 -6.90 11.86 18.41
N PRO A 30 -6.86 12.63 17.30
CA PRO A 30 -7.78 13.75 17.16
C PRO A 30 -9.24 13.27 17.24
N LEU A 31 -10.11 14.08 17.84
CA LEU A 31 -11.55 13.78 17.99
C LEU A 31 -11.89 12.54 18.83
N GLY A 32 -10.93 11.94 19.56
CA GLY A 32 -11.16 10.79 20.43
C GLY A 32 -11.35 9.45 19.70
N LEU A 33 -11.15 9.40 18.38
CA LEU A 33 -11.40 8.22 17.53
C LEU A 33 -10.29 7.14 17.56
N HIS A 34 -9.41 7.19 18.56
CA HIS A 34 -8.20 6.36 18.64
C HIS A 34 -8.46 4.84 18.66
N ASP A 35 -9.62 4.40 19.14
CA ASP A 35 -10.03 2.98 19.17
C ASP A 35 -10.67 2.50 17.86
N LEU A 36 -11.10 3.44 17.01
CA LEU A 36 -11.85 3.15 15.77
C LEU A 36 -11.03 3.45 14.50
N LEU A 37 -10.08 4.37 14.58
CA LEU A 37 -9.38 4.91 13.42
C LEU A 37 -7.87 5.00 13.68
N THR A 38 -7.09 4.55 12.71
CA THR A 38 -5.63 4.76 12.65
C THR A 38 -5.28 5.68 11.49
N TRP A 39 -4.10 6.28 11.53
CA TRP A 39 -3.62 7.07 10.40
C TRP A 39 -3.50 6.25 9.11
N GLY A 40 -3.37 4.93 9.23
CA GLY A 40 -3.36 3.99 8.11
C GLY A 40 -4.63 4.06 7.25
N ALA A 41 -5.80 4.35 7.83
CA ALA A 41 -7.05 4.40 7.06
C ALA A 41 -7.05 5.47 5.95
N PHE A 42 -6.33 6.57 6.15
CA PHE A 42 -6.20 7.65 5.16
C PHE A 42 -5.35 7.28 3.95
N THR A 43 -4.61 6.16 4.01
CA THR A 43 -3.82 5.66 2.87
C THR A 43 -4.68 4.88 1.86
N TYR A 44 -5.86 4.37 2.26
CA TYR A 44 -6.71 3.56 1.38
C TYR A 44 -7.23 4.31 0.15
N PRO A 45 -7.70 5.58 0.24
CA PRO A 45 -8.09 6.34 -0.94
C PRO A 45 -6.95 6.48 -1.96
N VAL A 46 -5.70 6.58 -1.50
CA VAL A 46 -4.53 6.69 -2.38
C VAL A 46 -4.26 5.35 -3.09
N ALA A 47 -4.34 4.23 -2.38
CA ALA A 47 -4.20 2.89 -2.98
C ALA A 47 -5.30 2.63 -4.02
N PHE A 48 -6.54 3.02 -3.71
CA PHE A 48 -7.66 2.94 -4.63
C PHE A 48 -7.42 3.79 -5.88
N PHE A 49 -6.97 5.03 -5.71
CA PHE A 49 -6.68 5.95 -6.81
C PHE A 49 -5.60 5.41 -7.76
N ILE A 50 -4.50 4.86 -7.23
CA ILE A 50 -3.45 4.23 -8.04
C ILE A 50 -4.02 3.07 -8.85
N THR A 51 -4.85 2.25 -8.21
CA THR A 51 -5.47 1.09 -8.86
C THR A 51 -6.44 1.51 -9.96
N ASP A 52 -7.27 2.54 -9.74
CA ASP A 52 -8.23 3.04 -10.73
C ASP A 52 -7.53 3.65 -11.95
N ILE A 53 -6.50 4.48 -11.74
CA ILE A 53 -5.68 5.02 -12.84
C ILE A 53 -5.04 3.89 -13.64
N THR A 54 -4.49 2.90 -12.94
CA THR A 54 -3.85 1.76 -13.59
C THR A 54 -4.87 0.96 -14.40
N ASN A 55 -6.06 0.75 -13.86
CA ASN A 55 -7.15 0.05 -14.53
C ASN A 55 -7.57 0.78 -15.82
N ARG A 56 -7.79 2.10 -15.73
CA ARG A 56 -8.15 2.94 -16.88
C ARG A 56 -7.07 2.97 -17.97
N ARG A 57 -5.79 2.98 -17.58
CA ARG A 57 -4.66 3.15 -18.52
C ARG A 57 -4.14 1.85 -19.12
N TYR A 58 -4.20 0.75 -18.37
CA TYR A 58 -3.56 -0.52 -18.73
C TYR A 58 -4.50 -1.72 -18.72
N GLY A 59 -5.76 -1.51 -18.35
CA GLY A 59 -6.77 -2.55 -18.25
C GLY A 59 -6.77 -3.30 -16.91
N PRO A 60 -7.84 -4.04 -16.63
CA PRO A 60 -8.09 -4.66 -15.32
C PRO A 60 -7.13 -5.80 -14.98
N GLN A 61 -6.59 -6.48 -15.99
CA GLN A 61 -5.62 -7.56 -15.75
C GLN A 61 -4.30 -7.00 -15.20
N LYS A 62 -3.79 -5.90 -15.78
CA LYS A 62 -2.55 -5.27 -15.31
C LYS A 62 -2.74 -4.59 -13.96
N ALA A 63 -3.89 -3.95 -13.71
CA ALA A 63 -4.20 -3.39 -12.40
C ALA A 63 -4.09 -4.45 -11.29
N ARG A 64 -4.74 -5.61 -11.47
CA ARG A 64 -4.65 -6.73 -10.52
C ARG A 64 -3.22 -7.18 -10.26
N TRP A 65 -2.41 -7.29 -11.32
CA TRP A 65 -0.99 -7.64 -11.19
C TRP A 65 -0.19 -6.63 -10.37
N ILE A 66 -0.46 -5.32 -10.52
CA ILE A 66 0.22 -4.29 -9.73
C ILE A 66 -0.14 -4.40 -8.26
N VAL A 67 -1.43 -4.57 -7.93
CA VAL A 67 -1.86 -4.75 -6.54
C VAL A 67 -1.20 -6.00 -5.94
N PHE A 68 -1.21 -7.10 -6.68
CA PHE A 68 -0.62 -8.37 -6.23
C PHE A 68 0.90 -8.27 -6.00
N ALA A 69 1.63 -7.66 -6.94
CA ALA A 69 3.07 -7.44 -6.80
C ALA A 69 3.39 -6.51 -5.62
N GLY A 70 2.63 -5.42 -5.47
CA GLY A 70 2.78 -4.50 -4.34
C GLY A 70 2.51 -5.18 -3.00
N PHE A 71 1.47 -6.01 -2.93
CA PHE A 71 1.13 -6.79 -1.74
C PHE A 71 2.24 -7.77 -1.36
N ILE A 72 2.75 -8.55 -2.32
CA ILE A 72 3.86 -9.48 -2.07
C ILE A 72 5.08 -8.75 -1.52
N VAL A 73 5.51 -7.66 -2.16
CA VAL A 73 6.66 -6.87 -1.72
C VAL A 73 6.43 -6.31 -0.32
N ALA A 74 5.23 -5.80 -0.04
CA ALA A 74 4.90 -5.30 1.29
C ALA A 74 4.92 -6.39 2.37
N VAL A 75 4.44 -7.59 2.07
CA VAL A 75 4.52 -8.73 2.99
C VAL A 75 5.98 -9.08 3.27
N PHE A 76 6.82 -9.19 2.24
CA PHE A 76 8.25 -9.46 2.41
C PHE A 76 8.95 -8.37 3.23
N LEU A 77 8.70 -7.09 2.93
CA LEU A 77 9.25 -5.98 3.70
C LEU A 77 8.75 -5.99 5.14
N SER A 78 7.48 -6.32 5.36
CA SER A 78 6.92 -6.40 6.72
C SER A 78 7.56 -7.54 7.50
N ILE A 79 7.85 -8.68 6.88
CA ILE A 79 8.58 -9.79 7.53
C ILE A 79 10.02 -9.37 7.85
N TRP A 80 10.68 -8.66 6.93
CA TRP A 80 12.08 -8.24 7.09
C TRP A 80 12.26 -7.15 8.15
N PHE A 81 11.33 -6.18 8.19
CA PHE A 81 11.34 -5.07 9.13
C PHE A 81 10.57 -5.35 10.42
N ALA A 82 9.74 -6.39 10.46
CA ALA A 82 9.29 -6.94 11.72
C ALA A 82 10.56 -7.37 12.46
N THR A 83 10.91 -6.61 13.50
CA THR A 83 11.91 -7.06 14.45
C THR A 83 11.51 -8.48 14.85
N PRO A 84 12.39 -9.49 14.67
CA PRO A 84 12.15 -10.78 15.28
C PRO A 84 12.26 -10.54 16.79
N ARG A 85 11.16 -10.13 17.40
CA ARG A 85 11.03 -9.97 18.86
C ARG A 85 10.83 -11.36 19.46
N ILE A 86 11.79 -12.24 19.18
CA ILE A 86 11.97 -13.55 19.80
C ILE A 86 13.49 -13.80 19.84
N ALA A 87 14.11 -13.29 20.89
CA ALA A 87 15.25 -13.86 21.61
C ALA A 87 15.17 -13.31 23.04
#